data_AF-A0A957B5K9-F1
#
_entry.id   AF-A0A957B5K9-F1
#
_cell.length_a   1.000
_cell.length_b   1.000
_cell.length_c   1.000
_cell.angle_alpha   90.00
_cell.angle_beta   90.00
_cell.angle_gamma   90.00
#
_symmetry.space_group_name_H-M   'P 1'
#
loop_
_entity.id
_entity.type
_entity.pdbx_description
1 polymer ?
#
loop_
_entity_poly.entity_id
_entity_poly.type
_entity_poly.pdbx_seq_one_letter_code
_entity_poly.pdbx_strand_id
1 'polypeptide(L)'
;MATDSLQITILPDKGYYRPNQPVRILVRTDAGTHLEARITYLASELTTIHETIVAGEATLIWQPPAESPRGYGLSVDVYDGDALIATQTSAFDVLDRWIDAPRYGFLSNFSAGRDDDVATSEWMRLHHINGVQFYDWQYRWEDLLPDTDPFEDGLGRPQSMTTIRHLIDLLHADGIAAMPYTAIYGASTAFYRQHPTWGLFDAQGNVYDFGENSFISIMNPAPGSPWNQHLLGEFADVLQNTAFDGIHIDQYGSPKNGQDHDGNSVDLAEVMPQFIDQAAMVVQQFRGDEG
;
A
#
# COMPACT_ATOMS: atom_id res chain seq x y z
N MET A 1 5.03 42.09 -5.57
CA MET A 1 5.27 41.05 -6.59
C MET A 1 5.82 39.88 -5.82
N ALA A 2 5.02 38.82 -5.65
CA ALA A 2 5.55 37.56 -5.17
C ALA A 2 6.58 37.12 -6.22
N THR A 3 7.84 36.97 -5.82
CA THR A 3 8.82 36.25 -6.65
C THR A 3 8.30 34.82 -6.72
N ASP A 4 7.72 34.43 -7.86
CA ASP A 4 7.49 33.01 -8.13
C ASP A 4 8.86 32.34 -7.98
N SER A 5 8.97 31.51 -6.94
CA SER A 5 10.14 30.68 -6.72
C SER A 5 10.23 29.69 -7.87
N LEU A 6 11.42 29.57 -8.48
CA LEU A 6 11.71 28.58 -9.52
C LEU A 6 11.13 27.21 -9.14
N GLN A 7 10.35 26.60 -10.02
CA GLN A 7 9.73 25.31 -9.74
C GLN A 7 10.63 24.17 -10.19
N ILE A 8 11.27 23.49 -9.25
CA ILE A 8 12.04 22.26 -9.52
C ILE A 8 11.29 21.06 -8.94
N THR A 9 10.99 20.10 -9.81
CA THR A 9 10.48 18.78 -9.43
C THR A 9 11.56 17.73 -9.63
N ILE A 10 11.86 16.97 -8.59
CA ILE A 10 12.76 15.81 -8.64
C ILE A 10 11.89 14.56 -8.49
N LEU A 11 11.69 13.83 -9.58
CA LEU A 11 10.77 12.71 -9.71
C LEU A 11 11.54 11.40 -9.96
N PRO A 12 11.70 10.55 -8.95
CA PRO A 12 12.14 9.18 -9.15
C PRO A 12 11.20 8.41 -10.09
N ASP A 13 11.74 7.47 -10.87
CA ASP A 13 10.90 6.58 -11.66
C ASP A 13 10.26 5.46 -10.83
N LYS A 14 10.73 5.24 -9.59
CA LYS A 14 10.18 4.25 -8.65
C LYS A 14 10.09 4.74 -7.20
N GLY A 15 9.23 4.09 -6.42
CA GLY A 15 9.12 4.29 -4.96
C GLY A 15 10.34 3.82 -4.16
N TYR A 16 11.01 2.77 -4.66
CA TYR A 16 12.34 2.32 -4.21
C TYR A 16 13.02 1.50 -5.32
N TYR A 17 14.30 1.19 -5.13
CA TYR A 17 15.11 0.39 -6.04
C TYR A 17 15.65 -0.85 -5.35
N ARG A 18 15.86 -1.94 -6.10
CA ARG A 18 16.58 -3.12 -5.59
C ARG A 18 18.09 -2.99 -5.78
N PRO A 19 18.90 -3.75 -5.02
CA PRO A 19 20.33 -3.84 -5.27
C PRO A 19 20.63 -4.14 -6.74
N ASN A 20 21.65 -3.48 -7.29
CA ASN A 20 22.06 -3.58 -8.70
C ASN A 20 21.07 -3.01 -9.73
N GLN A 21 19.93 -2.47 -9.33
CA GLN A 21 19.06 -1.74 -10.24
C GLN A 21 19.58 -0.30 -10.43
N PRO A 22 19.69 0.21 -11.68
CA PRO A 22 20.01 1.62 -11.88
C PRO A 22 18.87 2.52 -11.38
N VAL A 23 19.25 3.60 -10.72
CA VAL A 23 18.35 4.67 -10.26
C VAL A 23 18.15 5.65 -11.41
N ARG A 24 16.90 5.99 -11.74
CA ARG A 24 16.57 6.99 -12.77
C ARG A 24 15.68 8.06 -12.16
N ILE A 25 16.10 9.31 -12.26
CA ILE A 25 15.39 10.43 -11.65
C ILE A 25 15.23 11.52 -12.70
N LEU A 26 13.97 11.89 -12.97
CA LEU A 26 13.65 13.00 -13.83
C LEU A 26 13.66 14.30 -13.02
N VAL A 27 14.40 15.29 -13.49
CA VAL A 27 14.35 16.66 -12.98
C VAL A 27 13.58 17.51 -13.99
N ARG A 28 12.51 18.17 -13.54
CA ARG A 28 11.75 19.16 -14.30
C ARG A 28 11.95 20.54 -13.71
N THR A 29 12.17 21.54 -14.54
CA THR A 29 12.40 22.94 -14.14
C THR A 29 11.93 23.92 -15.23
N ASP A 30 11.46 25.09 -14.82
CA ASP A 30 11.00 26.16 -15.70
C ASP A 30 12.12 27.11 -16.17
N ALA A 31 13.32 27.02 -15.59
CA ALA A 31 14.51 27.71 -16.05
C ALA A 31 15.79 26.92 -15.80
N GLY A 32 16.91 27.45 -16.30
CA GLY A 32 18.24 26.85 -16.23
C GLY A 32 18.64 26.18 -17.55
N THR A 33 19.94 26.07 -17.76
CA THR A 33 20.55 25.43 -18.93
C THR A 33 21.17 24.08 -18.59
N HIS A 34 21.60 23.89 -17.35
CA HIS A 34 22.15 22.63 -16.86
C HIS A 34 21.99 22.48 -15.35
N LEU A 35 22.29 21.29 -14.84
CA LEU A 35 22.26 20.99 -13.42
C LEU A 35 23.51 20.23 -12.97
N GLU A 36 23.77 20.31 -11.66
CA GLU A 36 24.71 19.49 -10.91
C GLU A 36 23.93 18.73 -9.82
N ALA A 37 23.95 17.40 -9.88
CA ALA A 37 23.27 16.52 -8.94
C ALA A 37 24.28 15.76 -8.06
N ARG A 38 24.33 16.09 -6.78
CA ARG A 38 25.18 15.43 -5.78
C ARG A 38 24.42 14.33 -5.06
N ILE A 39 24.96 13.12 -5.07
CA ILE A 39 24.42 11.97 -4.36
C ILE A 39 25.25 11.70 -3.12
N THR A 40 24.60 11.60 -1.96
CA THR A 40 25.25 11.35 -0.68
C THR A 40 24.74 10.08 -0.01
N TYR A 41 25.61 9.43 0.75
CA TYR A 41 25.22 8.49 1.78
C TYR A 41 25.61 9.07 3.13
N LEU A 42 24.61 9.39 3.95
CA LEU A 42 24.79 10.17 5.17
C LEU A 42 25.57 11.48 4.87
N ALA A 43 26.71 11.69 5.51
CA ALA A 43 27.55 12.87 5.32
C ALA A 43 28.57 12.74 4.17
N SER A 44 28.66 11.57 3.53
CA SER A 44 29.65 11.31 2.49
C SER A 44 29.06 11.55 1.10
N GLU A 45 29.66 12.45 0.33
CA GLU A 45 29.41 12.56 -1.10
C GLU A 45 29.99 11.34 -1.82
N LEU A 46 29.14 10.67 -2.60
CA LEU A 46 29.52 9.48 -3.37
C LEU A 46 29.85 9.84 -4.81
N THR A 47 29.06 10.74 -5.41
CA THR A 47 29.24 11.17 -6.78
C THR A 47 28.50 12.46 -7.08
N THR A 48 28.86 13.07 -8.20
CA THR A 48 28.24 14.27 -8.76
C THR A 48 27.99 14.04 -10.25
N ILE A 49 26.73 14.20 -10.66
CA ILE A 49 26.26 14.01 -12.04
C ILE A 49 25.95 15.38 -12.62
N HIS A 50 26.36 15.61 -13.87
CA HIS A 50 26.08 16.86 -14.58
C HIS A 50 25.23 16.54 -15.81
N GLU A 51 24.12 17.26 -15.98
CA GLU A 51 23.23 17.06 -17.12
C GLU A 51 22.80 18.40 -17.71
N THR A 52 22.60 18.42 -19.02
CA THR A 52 22.01 19.58 -19.72
C THR A 52 20.50 19.51 -19.60
N ILE A 53 19.87 20.66 -19.35
CA ILE A 53 18.42 20.77 -19.33
C ILE A 53 17.95 21.00 -20.77
N VAL A 54 17.13 20.08 -21.28
CA VAL A 54 16.56 20.14 -22.63
C VAL A 54 15.04 20.19 -22.50
N ALA A 55 14.44 21.26 -23.05
CA ALA A 55 13.00 21.49 -22.98
C ALA A 55 12.42 21.44 -21.53
N GLY A 56 13.19 21.95 -20.56
CA GLY A 56 12.78 21.98 -19.15
C GLY A 56 13.02 20.68 -18.38
N GLU A 57 13.65 19.67 -18.99
CA GLU A 57 13.89 18.38 -18.36
C GLU A 57 15.35 17.92 -18.43
N ALA A 58 15.77 17.14 -17.44
CA ALA A 58 17.03 16.39 -17.44
C ALA A 58 16.82 15.06 -16.70
N THR A 59 17.48 13.98 -17.14
CA THR A 59 17.37 12.66 -16.50
C THR A 59 18.69 12.28 -15.87
N LEU A 60 18.69 12.09 -14.55
CA LEU A 60 19.80 11.53 -13.80
C LEU A 60 19.75 10.01 -13.88
N ILE A 61 20.90 9.38 -14.13
CA ILE A 61 21.04 7.91 -14.06
C ILE A 61 22.25 7.58 -13.20
N TRP A 62 22.05 6.79 -12.16
CA TRP A 62 23.12 6.36 -11.27
C TRP A 62 23.04 4.87 -10.94
N GLN A 63 24.18 4.19 -10.88
CA GLN A 63 24.26 2.82 -10.42
C GLN A 63 24.69 2.81 -8.94
N PRO A 64 23.78 2.48 -8.00
CA PRO A 64 24.14 2.42 -6.59
C PRO A 64 25.07 1.23 -6.32
N PRO A 65 25.91 1.33 -5.27
CA PRO A 65 26.61 0.17 -4.70
C PRO A 65 25.64 -0.96 -4.35
N ALA A 66 26.15 -2.20 -4.31
CA ALA A 66 25.33 -3.38 -4.06
C ALA A 66 24.84 -3.51 -2.60
N GLU A 67 25.37 -2.72 -1.66
CA GLU A 67 24.97 -2.82 -0.26
C GLU A 67 23.56 -2.25 -0.02
N SER A 68 22.74 -3.02 0.70
CA SER A 68 21.37 -2.71 1.10
C SER A 68 21.14 -3.18 2.54
N PRO A 69 20.19 -2.58 3.29
CA PRO A 69 19.37 -1.43 2.92
C PRO A 69 20.12 -0.10 3.06
N ARG A 70 19.90 0.83 2.12
CA ARG A 70 20.47 2.19 2.16
C ARG A 70 19.51 3.23 1.60
N GLY A 71 19.36 4.34 2.33
CA GLY A 71 18.79 5.58 1.81
C GLY A 71 19.90 6.54 1.38
N TYR A 72 19.67 7.26 0.28
CA TYR A 72 20.60 8.22 -0.29
C TYR A 72 19.98 9.60 -0.33
N GLY A 73 20.80 10.62 -0.02
CA GLY A 73 20.44 12.02 -0.24
C GLY A 73 20.75 12.43 -1.68
N LEU A 74 19.89 13.29 -2.23
CA LEU A 74 20.09 13.92 -3.53
C LEU A 74 19.93 15.43 -3.40
N SER A 75 20.95 16.18 -3.80
CA SER A 75 20.91 17.65 -3.96
C SER A 75 21.08 17.98 -5.43
N VAL A 76 20.18 18.78 -5.99
CA VAL A 76 20.22 19.22 -7.39
C VAL A 76 20.34 20.73 -7.40
N ASP A 77 21.47 21.22 -7.90
CA ASP A 77 21.75 22.62 -8.16
C ASP A 77 21.47 22.91 -9.64
N VAL A 78 20.64 23.91 -9.92
CA VAL A 78 20.26 24.31 -11.29
C VAL A 78 20.93 25.64 -11.65
N TYR A 79 21.54 25.70 -12.83
CA TYR A 79 22.34 26.82 -13.28
C TYR A 79 21.80 27.43 -14.58
N ASP A 80 21.93 28.75 -14.74
CA ASP A 80 21.77 29.46 -16.00
C ASP A 80 23.10 30.12 -16.40
N GLY A 81 23.81 29.47 -17.33
CA GLY A 81 25.23 29.76 -17.53
C GLY A 81 26.00 29.44 -16.25
N ASP A 82 26.89 30.32 -15.80
CA ASP A 82 27.68 30.08 -14.58
C ASP A 82 26.92 30.44 -13.28
N ALA A 83 25.70 30.98 -13.38
CA ALA A 83 24.93 31.44 -12.23
C ALA A 83 24.07 30.31 -11.64
N LEU A 84 24.30 29.97 -10.37
CA LEU A 84 23.39 29.12 -9.60
C LEU A 84 22.06 29.87 -9.38
N ILE A 85 20.96 29.33 -9.89
CA ILE A 85 19.65 29.97 -9.79
C ILE A 85 18.73 29.29 -8.76
N ALA A 86 18.95 28.01 -8.45
CA ALA A 86 18.21 27.29 -7.44
C ALA A 86 18.88 25.99 -6.99
N THR A 87 18.50 25.51 -5.81
CA THR A 87 18.86 24.20 -5.28
C THR A 87 17.59 23.52 -4.78
N GLN A 88 17.41 22.25 -5.11
CA GLN A 88 16.33 21.40 -4.58
C GLN A 88 16.89 20.07 -4.10
N THR A 89 16.28 19.50 -3.06
CA THR A 89 16.71 18.22 -2.49
C THR A 89 15.64 17.15 -2.59
N SER A 90 16.07 15.90 -2.67
CA SER A 90 15.21 14.72 -2.61
C SER A 90 16.00 13.55 -2.01
N ALA A 91 15.41 12.37 -2.02
CA ALA A 91 16.03 11.14 -1.57
C ALA A 91 15.60 9.97 -2.46
N PHE A 92 16.25 8.83 -2.29
CA PHE A 92 15.79 7.56 -2.82
C PHE A 92 16.39 6.41 -2.01
N ASP A 93 15.72 5.26 -2.03
CA ASP A 93 16.16 4.08 -1.31
C ASP A 93 16.56 2.94 -2.22
N VAL A 94 17.58 2.21 -1.79
CA VAL A 94 17.93 0.88 -2.29
C VAL A 94 17.65 -0.12 -1.16
N LEU A 95 16.64 -0.97 -1.36
CA LEU A 95 16.14 -1.92 -0.37
C LEU A 95 16.09 -3.33 -0.97
N ASP A 96 16.29 -4.35 -0.14
CA ASP A 96 16.06 -5.73 -0.55
C ASP A 96 14.57 -5.99 -0.69
N ARG A 97 13.77 -5.48 0.26
CA ARG A 97 12.31 -5.50 0.26
C ARG A 97 11.74 -4.15 0.66
N TRP A 98 10.57 -3.82 0.14
CA TRP A 98 9.90 -2.54 0.45
C TRP A 98 9.61 -2.37 1.96
N ILE A 99 9.35 -3.47 2.68
CA ILE A 99 9.11 -3.48 4.13
C ILE A 99 10.34 -3.18 4.99
N ASP A 100 11.54 -3.12 4.41
CA ASP A 100 12.74 -2.74 5.15
C ASP A 100 12.71 -1.24 5.53
N ALA A 101 11.97 -0.42 4.76
CA ALA A 101 11.70 0.99 5.05
C ALA A 101 10.34 1.43 4.47
N PRO A 102 9.21 1.04 5.10
CA PRO A 102 7.89 1.27 4.52
C PRO A 102 7.49 2.76 4.58
N ARG A 103 7.04 3.29 3.43
CA ARG A 103 6.34 4.56 3.29
C ARG A 103 5.00 4.26 2.66
N TYR A 104 3.97 4.24 3.51
CA TYR A 104 2.70 3.60 3.22
C TYR A 104 1.62 4.64 2.89
N GLY A 105 1.11 4.60 1.65
CA GLY A 105 -0.03 5.39 1.19
C GLY A 105 -1.33 4.60 1.19
N PHE A 106 -2.40 5.19 0.66
CA PHE A 106 -3.67 4.50 0.45
C PHE A 106 -4.42 4.99 -0.80
N LEU A 107 -5.32 4.15 -1.29
CA LEU A 107 -6.33 4.45 -2.31
C LEU A 107 -7.70 4.03 -1.77
N SER A 108 -8.77 4.77 -2.12
CA SER A 108 -10.12 4.52 -1.60
C SER A 108 -11.25 4.72 -2.62
N ASN A 109 -10.91 4.97 -3.89
CA ASN A 109 -11.87 5.10 -4.99
C ASN A 109 -11.46 4.17 -6.13
N PHE A 110 -12.30 3.17 -6.41
CA PHE A 110 -12.06 2.18 -7.45
C PHE A 110 -13.21 2.09 -8.45
N SER A 111 -14.01 3.16 -8.55
CA SER A 111 -15.09 3.25 -9.52
C SER A 111 -14.57 3.17 -10.96
N ALA A 112 -15.42 2.69 -11.87
CA ALA A 112 -15.09 2.64 -13.29
C ALA A 112 -14.96 4.07 -13.87
N GLY A 113 -14.02 4.26 -14.80
CA GLY A 113 -13.81 5.55 -15.47
C GLY A 113 -12.97 6.57 -14.69
N ARG A 114 -12.25 6.13 -13.65
CA ARG A 114 -11.17 6.88 -13.01
C ARG A 114 -10.15 7.36 -14.07
N ASP A 115 -9.72 8.62 -13.97
CA ASP A 115 -8.88 9.29 -14.98
C ASP A 115 -7.66 10.04 -14.40
N ASP A 116 -7.28 9.73 -13.16
CA ASP A 116 -6.19 10.39 -12.43
C ASP A 116 -4.96 9.47 -12.21
N ASP A 117 -4.84 8.40 -12.98
CA ASP A 117 -3.79 7.37 -12.82
C ASP A 117 -2.37 7.97 -12.89
N VAL A 118 -2.12 8.82 -13.88
CA VAL A 118 -0.82 9.50 -14.05
C VAL A 118 -0.50 10.39 -12.86
N ALA A 119 -1.48 11.18 -12.40
CA ALA A 119 -1.30 12.07 -11.26
C ALA A 119 -1.08 11.27 -9.96
N THR A 120 -1.79 10.14 -9.81
CA THR A 120 -1.65 9.22 -8.68
C THR A 120 -0.23 8.62 -8.65
N SER A 121 0.23 8.05 -9.76
CA SER A 121 1.59 7.50 -9.92
C SER A 121 2.67 8.54 -9.60
N GLU A 122 2.60 9.72 -10.22
CA GLU A 122 3.58 10.77 -9.99
C GLU A 122 3.58 11.22 -8.53
N TRP A 123 2.40 11.43 -7.92
CA TRP A 123 2.30 11.83 -6.51
C TRP A 123 2.94 10.79 -5.59
N MET A 124 2.68 9.51 -5.81
CA MET A 124 3.26 8.43 -4.99
C MET A 124 4.79 8.43 -5.09
N ARG A 125 5.35 8.53 -6.31
CA ARG A 125 6.81 8.55 -6.53
C ARG A 125 7.49 9.81 -6.00
N LEU A 126 6.84 10.98 -6.08
CA LEU A 126 7.31 12.23 -5.48
C LEU A 126 7.46 12.14 -3.96
N HIS A 127 6.59 11.36 -3.31
CA HIS A 127 6.62 11.14 -1.86
C HIS A 127 7.32 9.83 -1.48
N HIS A 128 7.97 9.18 -2.44
CA HIS A 128 8.70 7.93 -2.26
C HIS A 128 7.85 6.78 -1.69
N ILE A 129 6.52 6.82 -1.88
CA ILE A 129 5.63 5.75 -1.42
C ILE A 129 6.04 4.43 -2.04
N ASN A 130 6.15 3.38 -1.23
CA ASN A 130 6.59 2.04 -1.65
C ASN A 130 5.62 0.92 -1.23
N GLY A 131 4.56 1.25 -0.51
CA GLY A 131 3.40 0.39 -0.28
C GLY A 131 2.11 1.22 -0.29
N VAL A 132 1.00 0.63 -0.73
CA VAL A 132 -0.31 1.29 -0.81
C VAL A 132 -1.41 0.36 -0.32
N GLN A 133 -2.17 0.81 0.67
CA GLN A 133 -3.38 0.15 1.12
C GLN A 133 -4.53 0.45 0.17
N PHE A 134 -5.23 -0.59 -0.27
CA PHE A 134 -6.48 -0.48 -1.02
C PHE A 134 -7.62 -0.52 0.00
N TYR A 135 -8.08 0.65 0.44
CA TYR A 135 -9.05 0.79 1.52
C TYR A 135 -10.49 0.67 0.99
N ASP A 136 -11.28 -0.22 1.58
CA ASP A 136 -12.64 -0.57 1.14
C ASP A 136 -12.77 -0.92 -0.36
N TRP A 137 -11.84 -1.72 -0.85
CA TRP A 137 -11.86 -2.22 -2.24
C TRP A 137 -12.81 -3.40 -2.44
N GLN A 138 -13.08 -4.14 -1.36
CA GLN A 138 -13.72 -5.45 -1.37
C GLN A 138 -15.23 -5.39 -1.62
N TYR A 139 -15.80 -6.48 -2.11
CA TYR A 139 -17.24 -6.63 -2.32
C TYR A 139 -18.00 -6.62 -1.00
N ARG A 140 -17.73 -7.57 -0.11
CA ARG A 140 -18.27 -7.65 1.25
C ARG A 140 -17.12 -7.90 2.23
N TRP A 141 -17.40 -7.81 3.54
CA TRP A 141 -16.38 -8.10 4.55
C TRP A 141 -16.08 -9.60 4.64
N GLU A 142 -17.11 -10.42 4.43
CA GLU A 142 -17.07 -11.88 4.42
C GLU A 142 -16.70 -12.48 3.06
N ASP A 143 -17.01 -11.81 1.94
CA ASP A 143 -16.81 -12.29 0.57
C ASP A 143 -16.08 -11.19 -0.20
N LEU A 144 -14.75 -11.30 -0.31
CA LEU A 144 -13.89 -10.18 -0.71
C LEU A 144 -13.97 -9.89 -2.20
N LEU A 145 -14.04 -10.94 -3.03
CA LEU A 145 -14.18 -10.80 -4.48
C LEU A 145 -15.65 -10.83 -4.92
N PRO A 146 -16.05 -9.98 -5.87
CA PRO A 146 -17.40 -10.02 -6.42
C PRO A 146 -17.54 -11.08 -7.53
N ASP A 147 -18.75 -11.63 -7.69
CA ASP A 147 -19.09 -12.51 -8.82
C ASP A 147 -19.20 -11.77 -10.16
N THR A 148 -19.45 -10.45 -10.12
CA THR A 148 -19.67 -9.59 -11.29
C THR A 148 -18.91 -8.28 -11.20
N ASP A 149 -18.52 -7.71 -12.34
CA ASP A 149 -17.87 -6.40 -12.46
C ASP A 149 -18.69 -5.54 -13.45
N PRO A 150 -19.12 -4.30 -13.10
CA PRO A 150 -18.92 -3.60 -11.83
C PRO A 150 -19.78 -4.17 -10.69
N PHE A 151 -19.45 -3.77 -9.45
CA PHE A 151 -20.16 -4.16 -8.24
C PHE A 151 -20.38 -2.96 -7.31
N GLU A 152 -21.23 -3.14 -6.31
CA GLU A 152 -21.36 -2.22 -5.18
C GLU A 152 -20.75 -2.85 -3.94
N ASP A 153 -19.92 -2.10 -3.20
CA ASP A 153 -19.34 -2.58 -1.95
C ASP A 153 -20.36 -2.67 -0.79
N GLY A 154 -19.91 -3.07 0.39
CA GLY A 154 -20.76 -3.24 1.58
C GLY A 154 -21.49 -1.98 2.05
N LEU A 155 -21.11 -0.80 1.55
CA LEU A 155 -21.73 0.49 1.82
C LEU A 155 -22.50 1.05 0.62
N GLY A 156 -22.61 0.30 -0.48
CA GLY A 156 -23.33 0.71 -1.69
C GLY A 156 -22.54 1.65 -2.60
N ARG A 157 -21.21 1.76 -2.44
CA ARG A 157 -20.39 2.55 -3.38
C ARG A 157 -20.06 1.73 -4.61
N PRO A 158 -20.11 2.31 -5.81
CA PRO A 158 -19.74 1.61 -7.03
C PRO A 158 -18.23 1.38 -7.10
N GLN A 159 -17.83 0.14 -7.37
CA GLN A 159 -16.45 -0.29 -7.49
C GLN A 159 -16.26 -1.11 -8.78
N SER A 160 -15.01 -1.27 -9.22
CA SER A 160 -14.66 -2.12 -10.36
C SER A 160 -13.37 -2.89 -10.16
N MET A 161 -13.43 -4.21 -10.36
CA MET A 161 -12.24 -5.06 -10.36
C MET A 161 -11.30 -4.75 -11.53
N THR A 162 -11.84 -4.23 -12.65
CA THR A 162 -11.03 -3.74 -13.77
C THR A 162 -10.16 -2.54 -13.32
N THR A 163 -10.74 -1.55 -12.63
CA THR A 163 -9.97 -0.42 -12.07
C THR A 163 -8.96 -0.88 -11.03
N ILE A 164 -9.34 -1.79 -10.13
CA ILE A 164 -8.44 -2.30 -9.08
C ILE A 164 -7.21 -2.99 -9.67
N ARG A 165 -7.40 -3.88 -10.66
CA ARG A 165 -6.29 -4.56 -11.34
C ARG A 165 -5.39 -3.56 -12.07
N HIS A 166 -5.98 -2.58 -12.75
CA HIS A 166 -5.20 -1.54 -13.41
C HIS A 166 -4.32 -0.75 -12.44
N LEU A 167 -4.86 -0.38 -11.28
CA LEU A 167 -4.11 0.33 -10.24
C LEU A 167 -2.99 -0.53 -9.64
N ILE A 168 -3.22 -1.85 -9.46
CA ILE A 168 -2.14 -2.77 -9.04
C ILE A 168 -1.00 -2.76 -10.08
N ASP A 169 -1.32 -2.92 -11.37
CA ASP A 169 -0.32 -2.92 -12.44
C ASP A 169 0.46 -1.60 -12.51
N LEU A 170 -0.23 -0.48 -12.32
CA LEU A 170 0.38 0.85 -12.26
C LEU A 170 1.38 0.96 -11.09
N LEU A 171 0.97 0.56 -9.89
CA LEU A 171 1.82 0.59 -8.71
C LEU A 171 3.04 -0.33 -8.85
N HIS A 172 2.84 -1.53 -9.42
CA HIS A 172 3.92 -2.47 -9.69
C HIS A 172 4.95 -1.91 -10.68
N ALA A 173 4.51 -1.21 -11.72
CA ALA A 173 5.42 -0.54 -12.67
C ALA A 173 6.33 0.49 -11.97
N ASP A 174 5.80 1.16 -10.95
CA ASP A 174 6.51 2.15 -10.12
C ASP A 174 7.27 1.52 -8.94
N GLY A 175 7.30 0.19 -8.82
CA GLY A 175 7.95 -0.50 -7.70
C GLY A 175 7.27 -0.24 -6.36
N ILE A 176 5.94 -0.22 -6.33
CA ILE A 176 5.12 0.03 -5.14
C ILE A 176 4.26 -1.21 -4.87
N ALA A 177 4.26 -1.71 -3.64
CA ALA A 177 3.43 -2.85 -3.24
C ALA A 177 1.96 -2.43 -3.06
N ALA A 178 1.04 -3.31 -3.46
CA ALA A 178 -0.40 -3.13 -3.35
C ALA A 178 -0.98 -4.09 -2.29
N MET A 179 -1.67 -3.54 -1.30
CA MET A 179 -2.08 -4.27 -0.10
C MET A 179 -3.60 -4.14 0.11
N PRO A 180 -4.39 -5.20 -0.08
CA PRO A 180 -5.83 -5.19 0.07
C PRO A 180 -6.22 -5.08 1.54
N TYR A 181 -7.09 -4.13 1.85
CA TYR A 181 -7.70 -4.01 3.17
C TYR A 181 -8.67 -5.17 3.44
N THR A 182 -8.69 -5.64 4.69
CA THR A 182 -9.71 -6.55 5.23
C THR A 182 -9.80 -6.38 6.74
N ALA A 183 -10.96 -6.66 7.33
CA ALA A 183 -11.13 -6.71 8.78
C ALA A 183 -11.09 -8.17 9.27
N ILE A 184 -10.26 -8.47 10.27
CA ILE A 184 -10.01 -9.84 10.76
C ILE A 184 -11.25 -10.61 11.25
N TYR A 185 -12.31 -9.89 11.57
CA TYR A 185 -13.46 -10.37 12.35
C TYR A 185 -14.75 -9.60 12.08
N GLY A 186 -14.84 -8.88 10.96
CA GLY A 186 -16.07 -8.20 10.55
C GLY A 186 -16.80 -8.99 9.47
N ALA A 187 -18.10 -9.21 9.62
CA ALA A 187 -18.98 -9.72 8.57
C ALA A 187 -20.26 -8.89 8.50
N SER A 188 -20.93 -8.87 7.34
CA SER A 188 -22.27 -8.27 7.30
C SER A 188 -23.21 -9.00 8.26
N THR A 189 -24.14 -8.25 8.87
CA THR A 189 -25.15 -8.85 9.75
C THR A 189 -26.06 -9.85 9.01
N ALA A 190 -26.20 -9.72 7.69
CA ALA A 190 -26.92 -10.69 6.87
C ALA A 190 -26.17 -12.03 6.78
N PHE A 191 -24.84 -12.02 6.65
CA PHE A 191 -24.01 -13.22 6.67
C PHE A 191 -24.01 -13.89 8.05
N TYR A 192 -23.86 -13.12 9.12
CA TYR A 192 -23.94 -13.65 10.49
C TYR A 192 -25.28 -14.36 10.75
N ARG A 193 -26.41 -13.81 10.27
CA ARG A 193 -27.72 -14.48 10.42
C ARG A 193 -27.80 -15.84 9.73
N GLN A 194 -27.03 -16.06 8.68
CA GLN A 194 -26.91 -17.35 7.99
C GLN A 194 -25.93 -18.29 8.70
N HIS A 195 -24.96 -17.72 9.42
CA HIS A 195 -23.91 -18.44 10.16
C HIS A 195 -23.87 -18.05 11.64
N PRO A 196 -24.98 -18.21 12.39
CA PRO A 196 -25.12 -17.62 13.72
C PRO A 196 -24.18 -18.24 14.75
N THR A 197 -23.55 -19.38 14.49
CA THR A 197 -22.59 -20.03 15.40
C THR A 197 -21.15 -19.56 15.21
N TRP A 198 -20.89 -18.72 14.20
CA TRP A 198 -19.53 -18.25 13.89
C TRP A 198 -19.17 -16.93 14.61
N GLY A 199 -20.15 -16.32 15.29
CA GLY A 199 -20.01 -15.04 15.99
C GLY A 199 -19.07 -15.10 17.20
N LEU A 200 -18.68 -13.91 17.65
CA LEU A 200 -18.08 -13.69 18.96
C LEU A 200 -19.14 -13.08 19.88
N PHE A 201 -19.39 -13.70 21.03
CA PHE A 201 -20.53 -13.37 21.90
C PHE A 201 -20.12 -12.68 23.20
N ASP A 202 -21.00 -11.84 23.72
CA ASP A 202 -20.94 -11.35 25.09
C ASP A 202 -21.38 -12.42 26.10
N ALA A 203 -21.30 -12.10 27.39
CA ALA A 203 -21.68 -13.04 28.47
C ALA A 203 -23.20 -13.32 28.54
N GLN A 204 -24.02 -12.61 27.78
CA GLN A 204 -25.46 -12.83 27.65
C GLN A 204 -25.81 -13.65 26.41
N GLY A 205 -24.82 -14.01 25.58
CA GLY A 205 -24.99 -14.76 24.33
C GLY A 205 -25.40 -13.88 23.15
N ASN A 206 -25.29 -12.55 23.24
CA ASN A 206 -25.49 -11.67 22.09
C ASN A 206 -24.18 -11.56 21.31
N VAL A 207 -24.27 -11.56 19.98
CA VAL A 207 -23.09 -11.27 19.15
C VAL A 207 -22.66 -9.83 19.37
N TYR A 208 -21.35 -9.57 19.43
CA TYR A 208 -20.85 -8.21 19.34
C TYR A 208 -21.12 -7.64 17.95
N ASP A 209 -21.42 -6.35 17.88
CA ASP A 209 -21.69 -5.64 16.63
C ASP A 209 -20.89 -4.33 16.53
N PHE A 210 -20.83 -3.79 15.31
CA PHE A 210 -20.16 -2.53 15.00
C PHE A 210 -20.92 -1.74 13.92
N GLY A 211 -20.83 -0.42 14.00
CA GLY A 211 -21.43 0.51 13.04
C GLY A 211 -22.86 0.95 13.38
N GLU A 212 -23.33 1.99 12.69
CA GLU A 212 -24.71 2.49 12.85
C GLU A 212 -25.73 1.41 12.50
N ASN A 213 -26.73 1.18 13.34
CA ASN A 213 -27.71 0.09 13.15
C ASN A 213 -27.09 -1.32 13.10
N SER A 214 -25.87 -1.51 13.62
CA SER A 214 -25.24 -2.83 13.76
C SER A 214 -25.13 -3.58 12.42
N PHE A 215 -24.66 -2.92 11.37
CA PHE A 215 -24.54 -3.54 10.05
C PHE A 215 -23.37 -4.53 9.93
N ILE A 216 -22.39 -4.44 10.84
CA ILE A 216 -21.31 -5.42 10.98
C ILE A 216 -21.53 -6.24 12.27
N SER A 217 -21.46 -7.56 12.14
CA SER A 217 -21.39 -8.50 13.26
C SER A 217 -19.94 -8.95 13.46
N ILE A 218 -19.49 -9.04 14.71
CA ILE A 218 -18.14 -9.47 15.06
C ILE A 218 -18.10 -11.00 15.12
N MET A 219 -17.23 -11.58 14.31
CA MET A 219 -17.04 -13.01 14.17
C MET A 219 -15.91 -13.50 15.06
N ASN A 220 -15.84 -14.80 15.35
CA ASN A 220 -14.78 -15.38 16.19
C ASN A 220 -13.51 -15.66 15.36
N PRO A 221 -12.41 -14.90 15.51
CA PRO A 221 -11.19 -15.10 14.73
C PRO A 221 -10.28 -16.21 15.32
N ALA A 222 -10.72 -16.94 16.34
CA ALA A 222 -9.91 -18.01 16.94
C ALA A 222 -9.45 -19.03 15.88
N PRO A 223 -8.15 -19.43 15.88
CA PRO A 223 -7.66 -20.44 14.95
C PRO A 223 -8.48 -21.71 14.97
N GLY A 224 -8.87 -22.18 13.78
CA GLY A 224 -9.71 -23.36 13.61
C GLY A 224 -11.21 -23.10 13.76
N SER A 225 -11.64 -21.90 14.15
CA SER A 225 -13.06 -21.52 14.07
C SER A 225 -13.53 -21.53 12.60
N PRO A 226 -14.84 -21.72 12.34
CA PRO A 226 -15.36 -21.66 10.99
C PRO A 226 -15.11 -20.31 10.29
N TRP A 227 -15.21 -19.19 11.03
CA TRP A 227 -14.90 -17.86 10.49
C TRP A 227 -13.42 -17.72 10.12
N ASN A 228 -12.51 -18.19 10.98
CA ASN A 228 -11.08 -18.18 10.69
C ASN A 228 -10.76 -18.93 9.41
N GLN A 229 -11.32 -20.13 9.23
CA GLN A 229 -11.13 -20.92 8.01
C GLN A 229 -11.71 -20.23 6.77
N HIS A 230 -12.90 -19.62 6.89
CA HIS A 230 -13.54 -18.88 5.82
C HIS A 230 -12.70 -17.70 5.36
N LEU A 231 -12.32 -16.81 6.27
CA LEU A 231 -11.57 -15.60 5.93
C LEU A 231 -10.16 -15.90 5.38
N LEU A 232 -9.49 -16.95 5.87
CA LEU A 232 -8.23 -17.40 5.27
C LEU A 232 -8.44 -17.96 3.84
N GLY A 233 -9.57 -18.59 3.59
CA GLY A 233 -9.99 -19.00 2.24
C GLY A 233 -10.17 -17.80 1.32
N GLU A 234 -10.81 -16.74 1.79
CA GLU A 234 -10.95 -15.49 1.05
C GLU A 234 -9.59 -14.85 0.73
N PHE A 235 -8.64 -14.86 1.68
CA PHE A 235 -7.30 -14.33 1.42
C PHE A 235 -6.58 -15.13 0.32
N ALA A 236 -6.71 -16.46 0.35
CA ALA A 236 -6.16 -17.32 -0.70
C ALA A 236 -6.80 -17.01 -2.06
N ASP A 237 -8.12 -16.83 -2.11
CA ASP A 237 -8.83 -16.53 -3.35
C ASP A 237 -8.45 -15.15 -3.91
N VAL A 238 -8.31 -14.13 -3.06
CA VAL A 238 -7.79 -12.81 -3.44
C VAL A 238 -6.39 -12.92 -4.04
N LEU A 239 -5.46 -13.60 -3.36
CA LEU A 239 -4.08 -13.72 -3.81
C LEU A 239 -3.92 -14.62 -5.05
N GLN A 240 -4.85 -15.54 -5.27
CA GLN A 240 -4.91 -16.38 -6.46
C GLN A 240 -5.41 -15.60 -7.69
N ASN A 241 -6.41 -14.73 -7.51
CA ASN A 241 -7.13 -14.09 -8.64
C ASN A 241 -6.76 -12.61 -8.86
N THR A 242 -5.84 -12.07 -8.06
CA THR A 242 -5.31 -10.72 -8.18
C THR A 242 -3.79 -10.71 -7.98
N ALA A 243 -3.15 -9.60 -8.37
CA ALA A 243 -1.73 -9.39 -8.19
C ALA A 243 -1.39 -8.60 -6.91
N PHE A 244 -2.29 -8.52 -5.91
CA PHE A 244 -1.95 -7.93 -4.61
C PHE A 244 -0.74 -8.60 -3.97
N ASP A 245 0.11 -7.86 -3.28
CA ASP A 245 1.41 -8.34 -2.77
C ASP A 245 1.32 -8.98 -1.38
N GLY A 246 0.25 -8.73 -0.64
CA GLY A 246 0.02 -9.28 0.69
C GLY A 246 -1.40 -9.02 1.16
N ILE A 247 -1.61 -8.88 2.48
CA ILE A 247 -2.92 -8.54 3.07
C ILE A 247 -2.73 -7.46 4.14
N HIS A 248 -3.55 -6.41 4.11
CA HIS A 248 -3.65 -5.45 5.20
C HIS A 248 -4.81 -5.83 6.12
N ILE A 249 -4.49 -6.38 7.30
CA ILE A 249 -5.49 -6.85 8.27
C ILE A 249 -5.76 -5.76 9.32
N ASP A 250 -7.01 -5.31 9.39
CA ASP A 250 -7.50 -4.31 10.34
C ASP A 250 -8.38 -4.91 11.45
N GLN A 251 -8.61 -4.12 12.50
CA GLN A 251 -9.52 -4.42 13.59
C GLN A 251 -10.28 -3.17 14.09
N TYR A 252 -11.39 -3.37 14.82
CA TYR A 252 -12.21 -2.29 15.38
C TYR A 252 -11.81 -1.91 16.82
N GLY A 253 -10.84 -2.62 17.40
CA GLY A 253 -10.33 -2.37 18.74
C GLY A 253 -11.17 -2.97 19.86
N SER A 254 -12.50 -2.81 19.84
CA SER A 254 -13.44 -3.50 20.74
C SER A 254 -14.27 -4.54 19.97
N PRO A 255 -14.70 -5.63 20.61
CA PRO A 255 -14.39 -6.08 21.98
C PRO A 255 -12.92 -6.50 22.13
N LYS A 256 -12.47 -6.77 23.36
CA LYS A 256 -11.15 -7.38 23.65
C LYS A 256 -11.23 -8.87 23.97
N ASN A 257 -12.38 -9.31 24.45
CA ASN A 257 -12.69 -10.68 24.84
C ASN A 257 -14.13 -10.99 24.46
N GLY A 258 -14.45 -12.27 24.31
CA GLY A 258 -15.82 -12.74 24.14
C GLY A 258 -15.93 -14.22 24.46
N GLN A 259 -17.00 -14.82 23.99
CA GLN A 259 -17.23 -16.27 24.03
C GLN A 259 -17.44 -16.79 22.62
N ASP A 260 -17.04 -18.03 22.37
CA ASP A 260 -17.51 -18.77 21.20
C ASP A 260 -18.96 -19.25 21.40
N HIS A 261 -19.50 -19.96 20.40
CA HIS A 261 -20.87 -20.47 20.45
C HIS A 261 -21.12 -21.46 21.61
N ASP A 262 -20.07 -22.17 22.07
CA ASP A 262 -20.15 -23.15 23.15
C ASP A 262 -19.95 -22.52 24.54
N GLY A 263 -19.73 -21.20 24.61
CA GLY A 263 -19.50 -20.45 25.83
C GLY A 263 -18.05 -20.46 26.32
N ASN A 264 -17.10 -20.98 25.54
CA ASN A 264 -15.70 -20.94 25.89
C ASN A 264 -15.16 -19.52 25.70
N SER A 265 -14.32 -19.05 26.62
CA SER A 265 -13.72 -17.72 26.51
C SER A 265 -12.75 -17.62 25.33
N VAL A 266 -12.83 -16.50 24.63
CA VAL A 266 -11.92 -16.11 23.54
C VAL A 266 -11.26 -14.79 23.92
N ASP A 267 -9.94 -14.80 24.12
CA ASP A 267 -9.12 -13.59 24.31
C ASP A 267 -8.52 -13.17 22.96
N LEU A 268 -8.90 -11.99 22.47
CA LEU A 268 -8.44 -11.51 21.17
C LEU A 268 -6.95 -11.17 21.15
N ALA A 269 -6.36 -10.82 22.29
CA ALA A 269 -4.92 -10.60 22.38
C ALA A 269 -4.13 -11.90 22.15
N GLU A 270 -4.72 -13.06 22.47
CA GLU A 270 -4.11 -14.37 22.24
C GLU A 270 -4.38 -14.90 20.83
N VAL A 271 -5.60 -14.73 20.31
CA VAL A 271 -5.98 -15.34 19.02
C VAL A 271 -5.58 -14.53 17.79
N MET A 272 -5.53 -13.19 17.86
CA MET A 272 -5.18 -12.36 16.70
C MET A 272 -3.76 -12.64 16.18
N PRO A 273 -2.70 -12.75 17.00
CA PRO A 273 -1.37 -13.10 16.51
C PRO A 273 -1.35 -14.46 15.79
N GLN A 274 -2.06 -15.46 16.32
CA GLN A 274 -2.12 -16.79 15.71
C GLN A 274 -2.84 -16.78 14.35
N PHE A 275 -3.92 -15.99 14.24
CA PHE A 275 -4.58 -15.75 12.96
C PHE A 275 -3.61 -15.09 11.97
N ILE A 276 -2.88 -14.05 12.41
CA ILE A 276 -1.92 -13.33 11.55
C ILE A 276 -0.80 -14.27 11.07
N ASP A 277 -0.32 -15.18 11.92
CA ASP A 277 0.66 -16.19 11.52
C ASP A 277 0.10 -17.12 10.42
N GLN A 278 -1.16 -17.54 10.53
CA GLN A 278 -1.83 -18.34 9.49
C GLN A 278 -2.00 -17.53 8.18
N ALA A 279 -2.38 -16.26 8.28
CA ALA A 279 -2.51 -15.38 7.12
C ALA A 279 -1.15 -15.17 6.43
N ALA A 280 -0.07 -15.00 7.20
CA ALA A 280 1.30 -14.91 6.66
C ALA A 280 1.70 -16.20 5.91
N MET A 281 1.31 -17.38 6.40
CA MET A 281 1.53 -18.64 5.67
C MET A 281 0.78 -18.68 4.33
N VAL A 282 -0.45 -18.16 4.29
CA VAL A 282 -1.22 -18.04 3.04
C VAL A 282 -0.50 -17.09 2.07
N VAL A 283 -0.05 -15.91 2.54
CA VAL A 283 0.69 -14.96 1.69
C VAL A 283 1.98 -15.59 1.15
N GLN A 284 2.79 -16.23 2.01
CA GLN A 284 4.01 -16.92 1.60
C GLN A 284 3.75 -18.00 0.54
N GLN A 285 2.62 -18.71 0.61
CA GLN A 285 2.25 -19.72 -0.39
C GLN A 285 2.07 -19.12 -1.79
N PHE A 286 1.50 -17.92 -1.89
CA PHE A 286 1.16 -17.28 -3.18
C PHE A 286 2.20 -16.27 -3.67
N ARG A 287 3.04 -15.73 -2.79
CA ARG A 287 4.00 -14.66 -3.11
C ARG A 287 5.46 -15.00 -2.79
N GLY A 288 5.71 -16.10 -2.07
CA GLY A 288 7.06 -16.47 -1.66
C GLY A 288 7.69 -15.41 -0.76
N ASP A 289 9.00 -15.24 -0.87
CA ASP A 289 9.79 -14.34 0.00
C ASP A 289 9.52 -12.84 -0.24
N GLU A 290 8.75 -12.51 -1.28
CA GLU A 290 8.31 -11.16 -1.62
C GLU A 290 6.97 -10.78 -0.99
N GLY A 291 6.27 -11.76 -0.41
CA GLY A 291 5.01 -11.60 0.33
C GLY A 291 5.18 -11.25 1.80
#